data_AF-A0A2U9IX80-F1
#
_entry.id   AF-A0A2U9IX80-F1
#
_cell.length_a   1.000
_cell.length_b   1.000
_cell.length_c   1.000
_cell.angle_alpha   90.00
_cell.angle_beta   90.00
_cell.angle_gamma   90.00
#
_symmetry.space_group_name_H-M   'P 1'
#
loop_
_entity.id
_entity.type
_entity.pdbx_description
1 polymer ?
#
loop_
_entity_poly.entity_id
_entity_poly.type
_entity_poly.pdbx_seq_one_letter_code
_entity_poly.pdbx_strand_id
1 'polypeptide(L)'
;MLGEKEIVLQAVEMVGKWDVMLAGIKGDELLIVSKKECPNQLTIEGMKLNVKRYDPDNYISLLYENENIFRDYRVFYFVKVYMRKILDLLAYLEVSRLSMDSMDFKTSE
;
A
#
# COMPACT_ATOMS: atom_id res chain seq x y z
N MET A 1 -2.83 -21.23 13.22
CA MET A 1 -2.64 -20.45 11.98
C MET A 1 -1.89 -19.20 12.33
N LEU A 2 -0.85 -18.85 11.56
CA LEU A 2 -0.22 -17.54 11.70
C LEU A 2 -1.21 -16.45 11.32
N GLY A 3 -1.20 -15.35 12.08
CA GLY A 3 -1.97 -14.17 11.75
C GLY A 3 -1.38 -13.49 10.52
N GLU A 4 -2.22 -12.77 9.78
CA GLU A 4 -1.83 -11.93 8.64
C GLU A 4 -0.66 -10.99 8.97
N LYS A 5 -0.66 -10.44 10.19
CA LYS A 5 0.43 -9.59 10.71
C LYS A 5 1.77 -10.33 10.68
N GLU A 6 1.86 -11.50 11.32
CA GLU A 6 3.08 -12.28 11.35
C GLU A 6 3.53 -12.71 9.94
N ILE A 7 2.60 -13.07 9.05
CA ILE A 7 2.90 -13.39 7.65
C ILE A 7 3.59 -12.20 6.96
N VAL A 8 3.01 -11.00 7.07
CA VAL A 8 3.59 -9.79 6.47
C VAL A 8 4.96 -9.47 7.07
N LEU A 9 5.11 -9.57 8.39
CA LEU A 9 6.39 -9.29 9.04
C LEU A 9 7.48 -10.29 8.63
N GLN A 10 7.16 -11.57 8.51
CA GLN A 10 8.09 -12.57 7.98
C GLN A 10 8.47 -12.28 6.52
N ALA A 11 7.49 -11.93 5.67
CA ALA A 11 7.74 -11.55 4.29
C ALA A 11 8.72 -10.37 4.20
N VAL A 12 8.53 -9.34 5.03
CA VAL A 12 9.41 -8.16 5.10
C VAL A 12 10.84 -8.54 5.48
N GLU A 13 11.02 -9.41 6.47
CA GLU A 13 12.36 -9.88 6.85
C GLU A 13 13.01 -10.71 5.72
N MET A 14 12.25 -11.54 5.00
CA MET A 14 12.75 -12.34 3.87
C MET A 14 13.21 -11.50 2.67
N VAL A 15 12.49 -10.44 2.33
CA VAL A 15 12.83 -9.59 1.16
C VAL A 15 13.89 -8.52 1.49
N GLY A 16 14.12 -8.26 2.77
CA GLY A 16 15.07 -7.26 3.25
C GLY A 16 14.37 -6.02 3.81
N LYS A 17 14.10 -6.04 5.11
CA LYS A 17 13.38 -4.99 5.85
C LYS A 17 13.81 -3.55 5.56
N TRP A 18 15.12 -3.33 5.43
CA TRP A 18 15.70 -1.99 5.25
C TRP A 18 15.32 -1.34 3.91
N ASP A 19 14.97 -2.17 2.93
CA ASP A 19 14.57 -1.70 1.60
C ASP A 19 13.05 -1.53 1.47
N VAL A 20 12.27 -2.01 2.45
CA VAL A 20 10.79 -1.96 2.44
C VAL A 20 10.29 -0.70 3.12
N MET A 21 9.41 0.02 2.42
CA MET A 21 8.75 1.25 2.90
C MET A 21 7.37 0.97 3.48
N LEU A 22 6.66 0.00 2.92
CA LEU A 22 5.31 -0.39 3.32
C LEU A 22 5.04 -1.83 2.92
N ALA A 23 4.34 -2.59 3.76
CA ALA A 23 3.85 -3.90 3.40
C ALA A 23 2.48 -4.21 4.02
N GLY A 24 1.68 -4.93 3.26
CA GLY A 24 0.33 -5.35 3.64
C GLY A 24 -0.08 -6.63 2.93
N ILE A 25 -1.31 -7.08 3.20
CA ILE A 25 -1.83 -8.33 2.67
C ILE A 25 -3.31 -8.20 2.32
N LYS A 26 -3.72 -8.91 1.28
CA LYS A 26 -5.09 -9.09 0.81
C LYS A 26 -5.26 -10.52 0.32
N GLY A 27 -5.88 -11.38 1.13
CA GLY A 27 -6.02 -12.80 0.80
C GLY A 27 -4.64 -13.47 0.67
N ASP A 28 -4.33 -13.98 -0.52
CA ASP A 28 -3.05 -14.61 -0.87
C ASP A 28 -2.04 -13.65 -1.55
N GLU A 29 -2.36 -12.36 -1.62
CA GLU A 29 -1.50 -11.34 -2.22
C GLU A 29 -0.82 -10.47 -1.15
N LEU A 30 0.51 -10.39 -1.22
CA LEU A 30 1.35 -9.51 -0.42
C LEU A 30 1.65 -8.23 -1.20
N LEU A 31 1.28 -7.09 -0.63
CA LEU A 31 1.75 -5.79 -1.08
C LEU A 31 3.14 -5.55 -0.48
N ILE A 32 4.16 -5.32 -1.32
CA ILE A 32 5.50 -4.91 -0.90
C ILE A 32 5.88 -3.63 -1.63
N VAL A 33 6.02 -2.52 -0.91
CA VAL A 33 6.57 -1.29 -1.47
C VAL A 33 8.05 -1.23 -1.11
N SER A 34 8.94 -1.42 -2.07
CA SER A 34 10.38 -1.54 -1.83
C SER A 34 11.20 -0.95 -2.96
N LYS A 35 12.35 -0.35 -2.62
CA LYS A 35 13.35 0.12 -3.60
C LYS A 35 14.06 -1.03 -4.33
N LYS A 36 14.06 -2.22 -3.74
CA LYS A 36 14.72 -3.39 -4.28
C LYS A 36 13.71 -4.31 -4.96
N GLU A 37 14.18 -5.00 -5.99
CA GLU A 37 13.40 -6.08 -6.59
C GLU A 37 13.13 -7.19 -5.58
N CYS A 38 11.93 -7.73 -5.64
CA CYS A 38 11.43 -8.79 -4.75
C CYS A 38 11.02 -9.99 -5.61
N PRO A 39 11.11 -11.23 -5.08
CA PRO A 39 10.57 -12.39 -5.78
C PRO A 39 9.05 -12.23 -5.94
N ASN A 40 8.51 -12.67 -7.08
CA ASN A 40 7.07 -12.57 -7.39
C ASN A 40 6.19 -13.50 -6.53
N GLN A 41 6.80 -14.47 -5.83
CA GLN A 41 6.12 -15.35 -4.89
C GLN A 41 6.99 -15.63 -3.68
N LEU A 42 6.35 -15.77 -2.53
CA LEU A 42 6.96 -16.24 -1.29
C LEU A 42 6.19 -17.44 -0.76
N THR A 43 6.90 -18.38 -0.16
CA THR A 43 6.28 -19.47 0.60
C THR A 43 6.55 -19.24 2.07
N ILE A 44 5.49 -18.98 2.83
CA ILE A 44 5.55 -18.76 4.27
C ILE A 44 4.68 -19.82 4.92
N GLU A 45 5.32 -20.73 5.65
CA GLU A 45 4.61 -21.74 6.48
C GLU A 45 3.65 -22.62 5.66
N GLY A 46 4.12 -23.02 4.47
CA GLY A 46 3.38 -23.85 3.52
C GLY A 46 2.34 -23.09 2.68
N MET A 47 2.08 -21.80 2.96
CA MET A 47 1.22 -20.95 2.14
C MET A 47 2.03 -20.26 1.05
N LYS A 48 1.58 -20.39 -0.20
CA LYS A 48 2.13 -19.64 -1.34
C LYS A 48 1.42 -18.31 -1.45
N LEU A 49 2.19 -17.23 -1.42
CA LEU A 49 1.70 -15.87 -1.49
C LEU A 49 2.27 -15.20 -2.73
N ASN A 50 1.42 -14.51 -3.49
CA ASN A 50 1.82 -13.72 -4.63
C ASN A 50 2.31 -12.37 -4.14
N VAL A 51 3.50 -11.95 -4.57
CA VAL A 51 4.08 -10.67 -4.18
C VAL A 51 3.80 -9.65 -5.27
N LYS A 52 3.06 -8.62 -4.90
CA LYS A 52 2.84 -7.43 -5.71
C LYS A 52 3.79 -6.33 -5.24
N ARG A 53 4.91 -6.21 -5.94
CA ARG A 53 5.95 -5.22 -5.63
C ARG A 53 5.69 -3.92 -6.35
N TYR A 54 5.82 -2.81 -5.64
CA TYR A 54 5.89 -1.46 -6.21
C TYR A 54 7.17 -0.76 -5.79
N ASP A 55 7.72 0.05 -6.70
CA ASP A 55 8.72 1.05 -6.33
C ASP A 55 8.05 2.16 -5.49
N PRO A 56 8.72 2.71 -4.45
CA PRO A 56 8.10 3.67 -3.56
C PRO A 56 7.64 4.97 -4.23
N ASP A 57 8.35 5.46 -5.25
CA ASP A 57 7.97 6.69 -5.93
C ASP A 57 6.80 6.44 -6.88
N ASN A 58 6.86 5.32 -7.62
CA ASN A 58 5.75 4.90 -8.48
C ASN A 58 4.48 4.59 -7.69
N TYR A 59 4.59 4.02 -6.50
CA TYR A 59 3.44 3.70 -5.66
C TYR A 59 2.66 4.96 -5.27
N ILE A 60 3.35 6.05 -4.91
CA ILE A 60 2.70 7.33 -4.59
C ILE A 60 1.94 7.88 -5.81
N SER A 61 2.55 7.83 -6.99
CA SER A 61 1.88 8.25 -8.24
C SER A 61 0.64 7.40 -8.53
N LEU A 62 0.70 6.09 -8.33
CA LEU A 62 -0.45 5.20 -8.50
C LEU A 62 -1.57 5.50 -7.50
N LEU A 63 -1.25 5.87 -6.26
CA LEU A 63 -2.26 6.28 -5.28
C LEU A 63 -2.94 7.60 -5.64
N TYR A 64 -2.22 8.50 -6.30
CA TYR A 64 -2.80 9.73 -6.83
C TYR A 64 -3.90 9.43 -7.87
N GLU A 65 -3.65 8.44 -8.73
CA GLU A 65 -4.60 8.03 -9.77
C GLU A 65 -5.74 7.15 -9.24
N ASN A 66 -5.43 6.22 -8.32
CA ASN A 66 -6.38 5.27 -7.78
C ASN A 66 -6.05 4.86 -6.34
N GLU A 67 -6.72 5.49 -5.38
CA GLU A 67 -6.53 5.23 -3.95
C GLU A 67 -6.90 3.79 -3.51
N ASN A 68 -7.74 3.08 -4.28
CA ASN A 68 -8.21 1.74 -3.91
C ASN A 68 -7.08 0.72 -3.84
N ILE A 69 -5.97 0.97 -4.57
CA ILE A 69 -4.77 0.14 -4.54
C ILE A 69 -4.20 0.07 -3.11
N PHE A 70 -4.36 1.11 -2.30
CA PHE A 70 -3.99 1.09 -0.89
C PHE A 70 -5.09 0.51 0.00
N ARG A 71 -6.34 0.94 -0.21
CA ARG A 71 -7.48 0.61 0.67
C ARG A 71 -7.80 -0.89 0.72
N ASP A 72 -7.49 -1.61 -0.35
CA ASP A 72 -7.73 -3.04 -0.48
C ASP A 72 -6.81 -3.92 0.39
N TYR A 73 -5.70 -3.39 0.88
CA TYR A 73 -4.72 -4.14 1.68
C TYR A 73 -4.79 -3.77 3.16
N ARG A 74 -4.67 -4.79 4.00
CA ARG A 74 -4.39 -4.60 5.43
C ARG A 74 -2.90 -4.40 5.61
N VAL A 75 -2.51 -3.16 5.91
CA VAL A 75 -1.10 -2.78 6.12
C VAL A 75 -0.66 -3.12 7.54
N PHE A 76 0.43 -3.86 7.67
CA PHE A 76 1.00 -4.28 8.97
C PHE A 76 2.43 -3.81 9.20
N TYR A 77 3.13 -3.38 8.15
CA TYR A 77 4.47 -2.80 8.24
C TYR A 77 4.53 -1.51 7.44
N PHE A 78 5.12 -0.47 8.01
CA PHE A 78 5.40 0.77 7.30
C PHE A 78 6.51 1.56 7.97
N VAL A 79 7.30 2.24 7.14
CA VAL A 79 8.24 3.27 7.58
C VAL A 79 7.43 4.54 7.85
N LYS A 80 7.52 5.05 9.09
CA LYS A 80 6.71 6.18 9.58
C LYS A 80 6.69 7.38 8.63
N VAL A 81 7.85 7.78 8.11
CA VAL A 81 7.97 8.94 7.21
C VAL A 81 7.30 8.70 5.86
N TYR A 82 7.29 7.47 5.38
CA TYR A 82 6.63 7.11 4.13
C TYR A 82 5.10 7.05 4.29
N MET A 83 4.63 6.46 5.39
CA MET A 83 3.20 6.43 5.71
C MET A 83 2.60 7.84 5.85
N ARG A 84 3.35 8.79 6.42
CA ARG A 84 2.93 10.19 6.48
C ARG A 84 2.65 10.76 5.10
N LYS A 85 3.56 10.55 4.13
CA LYS A 85 3.38 11.01 2.75
C LYS A 85 2.11 10.43 2.11
N ILE A 86 1.85 9.14 2.33
CA ILE A 86 0.63 8.49 1.83
C ILE A 86 -0.62 9.13 2.45
N LEU A 87 -0.64 9.30 3.78
CA LEU A 87 -1.79 9.87 4.47
C LEU A 87 -2.05 11.32 4.06
N ASP A 88 -1.00 12.13 3.92
CA ASP A 88 -1.10 13.51 3.46
C ASP A 88 -1.69 13.59 2.04
N LEU A 89 -1.25 12.68 1.14
CA LEU A 89 -1.81 12.56 -0.20
C LEU A 89 -3.29 12.16 -0.18
N LEU A 90 -3.65 11.09 0.55
CA LEU A 90 -5.03 10.63 0.63
C LEU A 90 -5.96 11.72 1.20
N ALA A 91 -5.51 12.45 2.22
CA ALA A 91 -6.25 13.57 2.76
C ALA A 91 -6.43 14.70 1.74
N TYR A 92 -5.38 15.02 0.97
CA TYR A 92 -5.46 16.01 -0.12
C TYR A 92 -6.47 15.61 -1.20
N LEU A 93 -6.45 14.34 -1.63
CA LEU A 93 -7.37 13.83 -2.65
C LEU A 93 -8.82 13.87 -2.17
N GLU A 94 -9.08 13.50 -0.91
CA GLU A 94 -10.41 13.58 -0.29
C GLU A 94 -10.94 15.01 -0.30
N VAL A 95 -10.12 15.98 0.14
CA VAL A 95 -10.51 17.41 0.16
C VAL A 95 -10.76 17.93 -1.25
N SER A 96 -9.93 17.53 -2.22
CA SER A 96 -10.08 17.94 -3.62
C SER A 96 -11.40 17.43 -4.20
N ARG A 97 -11.76 16.17 -3.94
CA ARG A 97 -13.05 15.59 -4.35
C ARG A 97 -14.23 16.37 -3.76
N LEU A 98 -14.23 16.58 -2.45
CA LEU A 98 -15.29 17.33 -1.77
C LEU A 98 -15.43 18.77 -2.30
N SER A 99 -14.31 19.41 -2.68
CA SER A 99 -14.32 20.76 -3.24
C SER A 99 -14.92 20.79 -4.64
N MET A 100 -14.65 19.78 -5.48
CA MET A 100 -15.25 19.66 -6.81
C MET A 100 -16.75 19.38 -6.72
N ASP A 101 -17.16 18.45 -5.85
CA ASP A 101 -18.58 18.16 -5.59
C ASP A 101 -19.34 19.41 -5.12
N SER A 102 -18.70 20.28 -4.34
CA SER A 102 -19.29 21.54 -3.87
C SER A 102 -19.41 22.63 -4.94
N MET A 103 -18.59 22.58 -6.00
CA MET A 103 -18.67 23.51 -7.13
C MET A 103 -19.77 23.11 -8.12
N ASP A 104 -19.91 21.82 -8.42
CA ASP A 104 -20.97 21.31 -9.32
C ASP A 104 -22.38 21.59 -8.79
N PHE A 105 -22.53 21.68 -7.46
CA PHE A 105 -23.79 22.07 -6.83
C PHE A 105 -24.16 23.54 -7.05
N LYS A 106 -23.17 24.44 -7.22
CA LYS A 106 -23.40 25.89 -7.36
C LYS A 106 -23.61 26.36 -8.80
N THR A 107 -23.22 25.57 -9.79
CA THR A 107 -23.43 25.88 -11.22
C THR A 107 -24.77 25.36 -11.75
N SER A 108 -25.55 24.67 -10.91
CA SER A 108 -26.86 24.11 -11.24
C SER A 108 -28.05 24.93 -10.71
N GLU A 109 -27.80 26.13 -10.15
CA GLU A 109 -28.80 27.15 -9.78
C GLU A 109 -28.72 28.36 -10.72
#